data_AF-A0A9D2AXN0-F1
#
_entry.id   AF-A0A9D2AXN0-F1
#
_cell.length_a   1.000
_cell.length_b   1.000
_cell.length_c   1.000
_cell.angle_alpha   90.00
_cell.angle_beta   90.00
_cell.angle_gamma   90.00
#
_symmetry.space_group_name_H-M   'P 1'
#
loop_
_entity.id
_entity.type
_entity.pdbx_description
1 polymer ?
#
loop_
_entity_poly.entity_id
_entity_poly.type
_entity_poly.pdbx_seq_one_letter_code
_entity_poly.pdbx_strand_id
1 'polypeptide(L)'
;NISYKCHYHLHIEGKPFGHGDQTFKKLLKETGSPRHCQPLPSIMKKYKYKYICRDCKITYKRMRKVNIEKYRCGRCRGKITMYD
;
A
#
# COMPACT_ATOMS: atom_id res chain seq x y z
N ASN A 1 2.63 17.62 9.51
CA ASN A 1 1.99 16.55 8.70
C ASN A 1 1.80 17.03 7.28
N ILE A 2 2.73 16.73 6.36
CA ILE A 2 2.52 16.98 4.93
C ILE A 2 1.45 16.01 4.44
N SER A 3 0.22 16.51 4.49
CA SER A 3 -0.90 15.98 3.74
C SER A 3 -0.68 16.36 2.27
N TYR A 4 -1.28 15.59 1.38
CA TYR A 4 -1.26 15.61 -0.10
C TYR A 4 -1.29 16.98 -0.81
N LYS A 5 -1.45 18.11 -0.09
CA LYS A 5 -1.38 19.49 -0.56
C LYS A 5 0.00 19.94 -1.10
N CYS A 6 1.12 19.43 -0.58
CA CYS A 6 2.44 19.93 -1.02
C CYS A 6 2.80 19.57 -2.48
N HIS A 7 2.37 18.41 -2.98
CA HIS A 7 2.59 18.06 -4.38
C HIS A 7 1.81 18.97 -5.32
N TYR A 8 0.59 19.33 -4.93
CA TYR A 8 -0.28 20.22 -5.71
C TYR A 8 0.31 21.65 -5.80
N HIS A 9 0.79 22.20 -4.69
CA HIS A 9 1.43 23.53 -4.69
C HIS A 9 2.73 23.56 -5.51
N LEU A 10 3.59 22.55 -5.37
CA LEU A 10 4.85 22.47 -6.14
C LEU A 10 4.61 22.26 -7.64
N HIS A 11 3.56 21.52 -8.01
CA HIS A 11 3.15 21.36 -9.40
C HIS A 11 2.65 22.68 -10.02
N ILE A 12 1.84 23.46 -9.28
CA ILE A 12 1.37 24.78 -9.72
C ILE A 12 2.53 25.76 -9.88
N GLU A 13 3.52 25.70 -9.00
CA GLU A 13 4.71 26.58 -9.04
C GLU A 13 5.80 26.12 -10.04
N GLY A 14 5.59 25.02 -10.76
CA GLY A 14 6.56 24.47 -11.72
C GLY A 14 7.86 23.96 -11.07
N LYS A 15 7.87 23.74 -9.76
CA LYS A 15 9.03 23.29 -9.00
C LYS A 15 9.16 21.77 -9.05
N PRO A 16 10.39 21.22 -8.95
CA PRO A 16 10.57 19.77 -8.89
C PRO A 16 9.82 19.16 -7.69
N PHE A 17 8.87 18.28 -7.99
CA PHE A 17 7.92 17.68 -7.03
C PHE A 17 8.12 16.17 -6.83
N GLY A 18 9.16 15.62 -7.47
CA GLY A 18 9.49 14.20 -7.36
C GLY A 18 10.18 13.89 -6.03
N HIS A 19 9.80 12.78 -5.40
CA HIS A 19 10.43 12.30 -4.15
C HIS A 19 11.95 12.01 -4.29
N GLY A 20 12.46 11.90 -5.52
CA GLY A 20 13.88 11.71 -5.81
C GLY A 20 14.71 12.99 -5.76
N ASP A 21 14.09 14.17 -5.93
CA ASP A 21 14.78 15.43 -6.14
C ASP A 21 15.49 15.94 -4.88
N GLN A 22 16.72 16.44 -5.02
CA GLN A 22 17.50 16.97 -3.91
C GLN A 22 16.89 18.25 -3.33
N THR A 23 16.28 19.08 -4.17
CA THR A 23 15.59 20.32 -3.79
C THR A 23 14.40 20.00 -2.91
N PHE A 24 13.61 18.99 -3.28
CA PHE A 24 12.50 18.50 -2.48
C PHE A 24 12.98 17.94 -1.14
N LYS A 25 14.10 17.20 -1.12
CA LYS A 25 14.70 16.69 0.14
C LYS A 25 15.20 17.80 1.06
N LYS A 26 15.81 18.86 0.52
CA LYS A 26 16.25 20.03 1.29
C LYS A 26 15.04 20.77 1.90
N LEU A 27 14.02 21.02 1.09
CA LEU A 27 12.78 21.66 1.54
C LEU A 27 12.08 20.86 2.64
N LEU A 28 12.03 19.53 2.52
CA LEU A 28 11.47 18.66 3.57
C LEU A 28 12.26 18.76 4.88
N LYS A 29 13.59 18.87 4.81
CA LYS A 29 14.46 19.00 5.99
C LYS A 29 14.26 20.35 6.68
N GLU A 30 14.18 21.42 5.91
CA GLU A 30 13.99 22.78 6.42
C GLU A 30 12.61 22.98 7.07
N THR A 31 11.56 22.45 6.43
CA THR A 31 10.17 22.56 6.95
C THR A 31 9.83 21.50 8.00
N GLY A 32 10.78 20.68 8.45
CA GLY A 32 10.57 19.61 9.43
C GLY A 32 9.53 18.57 8.98
N SER A 33 9.31 18.46 7.67
CA SER A 33 8.17 17.75 7.14
C SER A 33 8.51 16.31 6.76
N PRO A 34 7.62 15.34 7.03
CA PRO A 34 7.91 13.95 6.78
C PRO A 34 8.02 13.68 5.28
N ARG A 35 9.10 13.00 4.88
CA ARG A 35 9.35 12.62 3.47
C ARG A 35 8.24 11.75 2.88
N HIS A 36 7.57 10.98 3.74
CA HIS A 36 6.44 10.15 3.39
C HIS A 36 5.30 10.44 4.34
N CYS A 37 4.09 10.65 3.81
CA CYS A 37 2.90 10.77 4.63
C CYS A 37 2.71 9.44 5.38
N GLN A 38 2.63 9.48 6.71
CA GLN A 38 2.20 8.31 7.45
C GLN A 38 0.72 8.08 7.10
N PRO A 39 0.32 6.84 6.75
CA PRO A 39 -1.07 6.54 6.54
C PRO A 39 -1.83 6.85 7.83
N LEU A 40 -2.97 7.56 7.71
CA LEU A 40 -3.83 7.83 8.86
C LEU A 40 -4.18 6.51 9.55
N PRO A 41 -4.21 6.45 10.89
CA PRO A 41 -4.54 5.23 11.64
C PRO A 41 -5.94 4.69 11.30
N SER A 42 -6.83 5.52 10.75
CA SER A 42 -8.15 5.12 10.22
C SER A 42 -8.07 4.24 8.96
N ILE A 43 -6.90 4.11 8.33
CA ILE A 43 -6.62 3.14 7.27
C ILE A 43 -6.06 1.84 7.90
N MET A 44 -6.70 1.35 8.96
CA MET A 44 -6.52 -0.04 9.34
C MET A 44 -7.01 -0.88 8.17
N LYS A 45 -6.06 -1.51 7.45
CA LYS A 45 -6.31 -2.37 6.29
C LYS A 45 -7.24 -3.51 6.70
N LYS A 46 -8.56 -3.28 6.62
CA LYS A 46 -9.59 -4.30 6.82
C LYS A 46 -9.41 -5.32 5.71
N TYR A 47 -8.79 -6.45 6.02
CA TYR A 47 -8.75 -7.59 5.12
C TYR A 47 -10.17 -8.10 4.95
N LYS A 48 -10.78 -7.79 3.80
CA LYS A 48 -12.17 -8.16 3.48
C LYS A 48 -12.32 -9.62 3.05
N TYR A 49 -11.25 -10.24 2.55
CA TYR A 49 -11.29 -11.57 1.98
C TYR A 49 -10.31 -12.49 2.68
N LYS A 50 -10.78 -13.68 3.03
CA LYS A 50 -9.97 -14.74 3.61
C LYS A 50 -10.00 -15.92 2.65
N TYR A 51 -8.84 -16.53 2.42
CA TYR A 51 -8.70 -17.72 1.59
C TYR A 51 -7.98 -18.80 2.37
N ILE A 52 -8.31 -20.06 2.12
CA ILE A 52 -7.61 -21.21 2.69
C ILE A 52 -7.12 -22.14 1.59
N CYS A 53 -5.93 -22.69 1.76
CA CYS A 53 -5.47 -23.81 0.94
C CYS A 53 -6.13 -25.10 1.41
N ARG A 54 -6.67 -25.90 0.47
CA ARG A 54 -7.31 -27.18 0.82
C ARG A 54 -6.33 -28.22 1.34
N ASP A 55 -5.09 -28.21 0.85
CA ASP A 55 -4.09 -29.25 1.14
C ASP A 55 -3.28 -28.94 2.40
N CYS A 56 -2.66 -27.76 2.48
CA CYS A 56 -1.80 -27.38 3.61
C CYS A 56 -2.47 -26.47 4.65
N LYS A 57 -3.77 -26.17 4.49
CA LYS A 57 -4.59 -25.36 5.42
C LYS A 57 -4.10 -23.93 5.70
N ILE A 58 -3.13 -23.44 4.94
CA ILE A 58 -2.64 -22.06 5.07
C ILE A 58 -3.76 -21.08 4.73
N THR A 59 -3.88 -20.06 5.59
CA THR A 59 -4.85 -18.98 5.44
C THR A 59 -4.19 -17.71 4.90
N TYR A 60 -4.80 -17.10 3.89
CA TYR A 60 -4.39 -15.83 3.29
C TYR A 60 -5.43 -14.75 3.55
N LYS A 61 -5.03 -13.67 4.22
CA LYS A 61 -5.85 -12.47 4.40
C LYS A 61 -5.54 -11.47 3.28
N ARG A 62 -6.56 -11.00 2.57
CA ARG A 62 -6.44 -10.11 1.40
C ARG A 62 -7.44 -8.96 1.47
N MET A 63 -7.01 -7.80 0.98
CA MET A 63 -7.89 -6.62 0.84
C MET A 63 -8.75 -6.68 -0.44
N ARG A 64 -8.25 -7.35 -1.48
CA ARG A 64 -8.93 -7.50 -2.78
C ARG A 64 -9.27 -8.96 -3.04
N LYS A 65 -10.38 -9.21 -3.74
CA LYS A 65 -10.76 -10.54 -4.20
C LYS A 65 -9.74 -11.05 -5.22
N VAL A 66 -9.30 -12.30 -5.08
CA VAL A 66 -8.43 -12.98 -6.05
C VAL A 66 -9.23 -14.02 -6.82
N ASN A 67 -8.84 -14.27 -8.07
CA ASN A 67 -9.42 -15.34 -8.87
C ASN A 67 -8.88 -16.70 -8.39
N ILE A 68 -9.70 -17.48 -7.70
CA ILE A 68 -9.31 -18.79 -7.14
C ILE A 68 -9.06 -19.87 -8.21
N GLU A 69 -9.50 -19.67 -9.46
CA GLU A 69 -9.22 -20.58 -10.58
C GLU A 69 -7.78 -20.41 -11.06
N LYS A 70 -7.32 -19.16 -11.18
CA LYS A 70 -5.96 -18.81 -11.63
C LYS A 70 -4.91 -18.96 -10.52
N TYR A 71 -5.24 -18.60 -9.29
CA TYR A 71 -4.28 -18.57 -8.19
C TYR A 71 -4.22 -19.89 -7.41
N ARG A 72 -3.06 -20.17 -6.82
CA ARG A 72 -2.77 -21.38 -6.04
C ARG A 72 -2.03 -21.04 -4.74
N CYS A 73 -1.93 -22.01 -3.85
CA CYS A 73 -1.18 -21.88 -2.62
C CYS A 73 0.30 -21.61 -2.90
N GLY A 74 0.88 -20.56 -2.31
CA GLY A 74 2.29 -20.24 -2.47
C GLY A 74 3.26 -21.25 -1.84
N ARG A 75 2.80 -22.07 -0.90
CA ARG A 75 3.62 -23.08 -0.21
C ARG A 75 3.59 -24.45 -0.89
N CYS A 76 2.40 -24.98 -1.18
CA CYS A 76 2.24 -26.35 -1.69
C CYS A 76 1.66 -26.42 -3.11
N ARG A 77 1.40 -25.28 -3.77
CA ARG A 77 0.75 -25.18 -5.09
C ARG A 77 -0.68 -25.75 -5.17
N GLY A 78 -1.25 -26.13 -4.02
CA GLY A 78 -2.61 -26.61 -3.85
C GLY A 78 -3.71 -25.60 -4.21
N LYS A 79 -4.93 -26.11 -4.42
CA LYS A 79 -6.11 -25.25 -4.67
C LYS A 79 -6.43 -24.40 -3.44
N ILE A 80 -6.76 -23.13 -3.67
CA ILE A 80 -7.23 -22.20 -2.65
C ILE A 80 -8.73 -21.94 -2.82
N THR A 81 -9.42 -21.76 -1.71
CA THR A 81 -10.84 -21.40 -1.70
C THR A 81 -11.09 -20.22 -0.80
N MET A 82 -12.14 -19.45 -1.07
CA MET A 82 -12.59 -18.43 -0.13
C MET A 82 -13.03 -19.14 1.16
N TYR A 83 -12.60 -18.58 2.29
CA TYR A 83 -13.07 -18.96 3.61
C TYR A 83 -14.23 -18.03 3.90
N ASP A 84 -15.43 -18.57 4.11
CA ASP A 84 -16.58 -17.80 4.61
C ASP A 84 -16.29 -17.28 6.03
#